data_AF-A0A835IY70-F1
#
_entry.id   AF-A0A835IY70-F1
#
_cell.length_a   1.000
_cell.length_b   1.000
_cell.length_c   1.000
_cell.angle_alpha   90.00
_cell.angle_beta   90.00
_cell.angle_gamma   90.00
#
_symmetry.space_group_name_H-M   'P 1'
#
loop_
_entity.id
_entity.type
_entity.pdbx_description
1 polymer ?
#
loop_
_entity_poly.entity_id
_entity_poly.type
_entity_poly.pdbx_seq_one_letter_code
_entity_poly.pdbx_strand_id
1 'polypeptide(L)'
;MGWCYKNTRPDNVLFRFRKIWLEHNQFMNMVKLSWSEPMCDGPIRLIMRKLKRLKSTLKAWHKNTYWGTRDKIAQANKSFKDIQKQQE
;
A
#
# COMPACT_ATOMS: atom_id res chain seq x y z
N MET A 1 8.00 -21.43 23.74
CA MET A 1 8.29 -21.26 22.30
C MET A 1 7.28 -20.29 21.71
N GLY A 2 7.73 -19.10 21.29
CA GLY A 2 6.86 -18.04 20.82
C GLY A 2 6.36 -18.30 19.41
N TRP A 3 5.05 -18.39 19.24
CA TRP A 3 4.39 -18.43 17.94
C TRP A 3 4.57 -17.07 17.26
N CYS A 4 5.60 -16.93 16.42
CA CYS A 4 5.69 -15.81 15.50
C CYS A 4 4.60 -15.99 14.43
N TYR A 5 3.51 -15.24 14.56
CA TYR A 5 2.46 -15.10 13.55
C TYR A 5 3.06 -14.52 12.26
N LYS A 6 3.65 -15.38 11.43
CA LYS A 6 3.87 -15.04 10.03
C LYS A 6 2.49 -14.94 9.40
N ASN A 7 2.04 -13.72 9.14
CA ASN A 7 0.85 -13.47 8.33
C ASN A 7 1.16 -13.85 6.87
N THR A 8 1.32 -15.15 6.59
CA THR A 8 1.49 -15.68 5.25
C THR A 8 0.11 -15.73 4.61
N ARG A 9 -0.35 -14.55 4.18
CA ARG A 9 -1.41 -14.49 3.17
C ARG A 9 -0.97 -15.41 2.02
N PRO A 10 -1.79 -16.38 1.61
CA PRO A 10 -1.44 -17.26 0.50
C PRO A 10 -1.06 -16.43 -0.72
N ASP A 11 0.07 -16.74 -1.36
CA ASP A 11 0.61 -15.96 -2.48
C ASP A 11 -0.34 -15.99 -3.71
N ASN A 12 -1.24 -16.96 -3.72
CA ASN A 12 -2.31 -17.24 -4.67
C ASN A 12 -3.62 -16.46 -4.41
N VAL A 13 -3.67 -15.53 -3.44
CA VAL A 13 -4.84 -14.66 -3.29
C VAL A 13 -4.90 -13.67 -4.48
N LEU A 14 -6.04 -13.68 -5.17
CA LEU A 14 -6.34 -12.73 -6.24
C LEU A 14 -6.13 -11.28 -5.76
N PHE A 15 -5.61 -10.42 -6.65
CA PHE A 15 -5.42 -9.02 -6.33
C PHE A 15 -6.77 -8.36 -6.01
N ARG A 16 -6.95 -7.94 -4.76
CA ARG A 16 -8.18 -7.29 -4.31
C ARG A 16 -8.00 -5.77 -4.35
N PHE A 17 -8.75 -5.13 -5.24
CA PHE A 17 -8.86 -3.68 -5.28
C PHE A 17 -9.48 -3.16 -3.97
N ARG A 18 -8.97 -2.03 -3.44
CA ARG A 18 -9.49 -1.42 -2.22
C ARG A 18 -10.20 -0.11 -2.55
N LYS A 19 -11.45 0.04 -2.11
CA LYS A 19 -12.27 1.26 -2.34
C LYS A 19 -11.60 2.53 -1.82
N ILE A 20 -10.94 2.46 -0.66
CA ILE A 20 -10.21 3.59 -0.04
C ILE A 20 -9.12 4.19 -0.94
N TRP A 21 -8.66 3.46 -1.96
CA TRP A 21 -7.71 4.02 -2.92
C TRP A 21 -8.33 5.14 -3.75
N LEU A 22 -9.62 5.07 -4.04
CA LEU A 22 -10.33 6.08 -4.82
C LEU A 22 -10.48 7.41 -4.07
N GLU A 23 -10.53 7.37 -2.74
CA GLU A 23 -10.61 8.56 -1.89
C GLU A 23 -9.29 9.34 -1.82
N HIS A 24 -8.18 8.70 -2.21
CA HIS A 24 -6.87 9.33 -2.12
C HIS A 24 -6.54 10.11 -3.40
N ASN A 25 -6.40 11.43 -3.30
CA ASN A 25 -6.18 12.34 -4.45
C ASN A 25 -5.01 11.93 -5.37
N GLN A 26 -3.95 11.33 -4.82
CA GLN A 26 -2.80 10.87 -5.60
C GLN A 26 -3.00 9.55 -6.37
N PHE A 27 -4.06 8.79 -6.08
CA PHE A 27 -4.26 7.47 -6.68
C PHE A 27 -4.39 7.53 -8.20
N MET A 28 -5.26 8.39 -8.72
CA MET A 28 -5.47 8.51 -10.17
C MET A 28 -4.22 8.97 -10.90
N ASN A 29 -3.46 9.90 -10.32
CA ASN A 29 -2.20 10.38 -10.92
C ASN A 29 -1.16 9.26 -11.00
N MET A 30 -1.00 8.48 -9.93
CA MET A 30 -0.10 7.32 -9.92
C MET A 30 -0.50 6.26 -10.95
N VAL A 31 -1.80 5.95 -11.09
CA VAL A 31 -2.29 5.01 -12.09
C VAL A 31 -1.96 5.50 -13.50
N LYS A 32 -2.22 6.78 -13.79
CA LYS A 32 -1.89 7.41 -15.09
C LYS A 32 -0.40 7.33 -15.39
N LEU A 33 0.45 7.72 -14.44
CA LEU A 33 1.91 7.67 -14.61
C LEU A 33 2.40 6.24 -14.89
N SER A 34 1.91 5.26 -14.12
CA SER A 34 2.28 3.86 -14.33
C SER A 34 1.77 3.29 -15.66
N TRP A 35 0.67 3.81 -16.21
CA TRP A 35 0.05 3.30 -17.44
C TRP A 35 0.64 3.91 -18.71
N SER A 36 1.03 5.18 -18.62
CA SER A 36 1.62 5.94 -19.73
C SER A 36 3.07 5.57 -20.02
N GLU A 37 3.74 4.84 -19.13
CA GLU A 37 5.14 4.49 -19.35
C GLU A 37 5.32 3.60 -20.59
N PRO A 38 6.25 3.97 -21.50
CA PRO A 38 6.47 3.21 -22.72
C PRO A 38 7.02 1.82 -22.39
N MET A 39 6.52 0.82 -23.11
CA MET A 39 6.99 -0.56 -23.05
C MET A 39 7.00 -1.12 -24.47
N CYS A 40 8.08 -1.78 -24.86
CA CYS A 40 8.20 -2.41 -26.17
C CYS A 40 7.85 -3.90 -26.05
N ASP A 41 6.73 -4.32 -26.63
CA ASP A 41 6.22 -5.70 -26.55
C ASP A 41 5.15 -5.98 -27.60
N GLY A 42 4.83 -7.26 -27.81
CA GLY A 42 3.62 -7.65 -28.53
C GLY A 42 2.33 -7.21 -27.80
N PRO A 43 1.22 -6.89 -28.50
CA PRO A 43 0.04 -6.24 -27.91
C PRO A 43 -0.52 -6.89 -26.64
N ILE A 44 -0.63 -8.22 -26.62
CA ILE A 44 -1.15 -8.97 -25.46
C ILE A 44 -0.17 -8.91 -24.28
N ARG A 45 1.14 -9.12 -24.55
CA ARG A 45 2.19 -9.09 -23.52
C ARG A 45 2.34 -7.69 -22.94
N LEU A 46 2.19 -6.66 -23.78
CA LEU A 46 2.20 -5.26 -23.39
C LEU A 46 1.15 -4.98 -22.31
N ILE A 47 -0.10 -5.37 -22.56
CA ILE A 47 -1.20 -5.18 -21.60
C ILE A 47 -0.93 -5.96 -20.31
N MET A 48 -0.51 -7.23 -20.42
CA MET A 48 -0.18 -8.04 -19.24
C MET A 48 0.94 -7.43 -18.40
N ARG A 49 2.01 -6.92 -19.02
CA ARG A 49 3.12 -6.26 -18.32
C ARG A 49 2.69 -4.96 -17.68
N LYS A 50 1.89 -4.12 -18.36
CA LYS A 50 1.32 -2.91 -17.77
C LYS A 50 0.48 -3.21 -16.52
N LEU A 51 -0.36 -4.24 -16.58
CA LEU A 51 -1.15 -4.68 -15.43
C LEU A 51 -0.29 -5.22 -14.28
N LYS A 52 0.73 -6.04 -14.59
CA LYS A 52 1.68 -6.55 -13.58
C LYS A 52 2.42 -5.42 -12.89
N ARG A 53 2.89 -4.43 -13.65
CA ARG A 53 3.53 -3.23 -13.13
C ARG A 53 2.58 -2.46 -12.21
N LEU A 54 1.39 -2.14 -12.70
CA LEU A 54 0.40 -1.39 -11.93
C LEU A 54 0.07 -2.09 -10.60
N LYS A 55 -0.09 -3.42 -10.63
CA LYS A 55 -0.27 -4.23 -9.42
C LYS A 55 0.89 -4.07 -8.43
N SER A 56 2.13 -4.09 -8.91
CA SER A 56 3.33 -3.90 -8.06
C SER A 56 3.36 -2.49 -7.46
N THR A 57 3.18 -1.47 -8.30
CA THR A 57 3.15 -0.07 -7.88
C THR A 57 2.08 0.18 -6.82
N LEU A 58 0.87 -0.36 -7.00
CA LEU A 58 -0.23 -0.23 -6.02
C LEU A 58 0.08 -0.94 -4.70
N LYS A 59 0.71 -2.12 -4.73
CA LYS A 59 1.14 -2.81 -3.50
C LYS A 59 2.17 -1.97 -2.74
N ALA A 60 3.19 -1.46 -3.44
CA ALA A 60 4.24 -0.64 -2.84
C ALA A 60 3.68 0.67 -2.26
N TRP A 61 2.84 1.36 -3.03
CA TRP A 61 2.16 2.58 -2.59
C TRP A 61 1.27 2.34 -1.37
N HIS A 62 0.44 1.30 -1.38
CA HIS A 62 -0.40 0.96 -0.22
C HIS A 62 0.45 0.68 1.03
N LYS A 63 1.58 -0.02 0.89
CA LYS A 63 2.49 -0.25 2.01
C LYS A 63 3.06 1.09 2.51
N ASN A 64 3.58 1.93 1.61
CA ASN A 64 4.19 3.21 2.00
C ASN A 64 3.19 4.16 2.69
N THR A 65 2.03 4.35 2.10
CA THR A 65 1.00 5.28 2.59
C THR A 65 0.40 4.82 3.91
N TYR A 66 0.18 3.52 4.11
CA TYR A 66 -0.57 3.03 5.26
C TYR A 66 0.29 2.41 6.37
N TRP A 67 1.46 1.81 6.07
CA TRP A 67 2.33 1.29 7.13
C TRP A 67 3.10 2.40 7.84
N GLY A 68 3.73 3.34 7.12
CA GLY A 68 4.46 4.44 7.76
C GLY A 68 3.57 5.37 8.60
N THR A 69 2.27 5.42 8.28
CA THR A 69 1.28 6.22 9.02
C THR A 69 0.90 5.59 10.37
N ARG A 70 0.87 4.25 10.46
CA ARG A 70 0.55 3.57 11.73
C ARG A 70 1.58 3.84 12.81
N ASP A 71 2.86 3.84 12.45
CA ASP A 71 3.95 4.09 13.40
C ASP A 71 3.90 5.53 13.92
N LYS A 72 3.62 6.50 13.03
CA LYS A 72 3.43 7.90 13.42
C LYS A 72 2.22 8.11 14.33
N ILE A 73 1.09 7.47 14.02
CA ILE A 73 -0.11 7.53 14.87
C ILE A 73 0.15 6.88 16.24
N ALA A 74 0.83 5.73 16.27
CA ALA A 74 1.18 5.06 17.51
C ALA A 74 2.11 5.90 18.38
N GLN A 75 3.12 6.54 17.77
CA GLN A 75 4.02 7.46 18.46
C GLN A 75 3.28 8.68 19.01
N ALA A 76 2.44 9.32 18.20
CA ALA A 76 1.64 10.47 18.62
C ALA A 76 0.70 10.12 19.80
N ASN A 77 0.05 8.95 19.73
CA ASN A 77 -0.81 8.45 20.81
C ASN A 77 -0.03 8.16 22.09
N LYS A 78 1.22 7.67 21.99
CA LYS A 78 2.08 7.43 23.15
C LYS A 78 2.42 8.74 23.86
N SER A 79 2.88 9.75 23.12
CA SER A 79 3.15 11.08 23.69
C SER A 79 1.91 11.71 24.32
N PHE A 80 0.72 11.51 23.73
CA PHE A 80 -0.52 12.01 24.31
C PHE A 80 -0.84 11.36 25.67
N LYS A 81 -0.67 10.03 25.79
CA LYS A 81 -0.87 9.31 27.06
C LYS A 81 0.13 9.71 28.13
N ASP A 82 1.38 9.92 27.74
CA ASP A 82 2.44 10.33 28.67
C ASP A 82 2.15 11.72 29.24
N ILE A 83 1.64 12.66 28.42
CA ILE A 83 1.20 14.00 28.86
C ILE A 83 -0.02 13.89 29.79
N GLN A 84 -1.00 13.06 29.46
CA GLN A 84 -2.21 12.90 30.29
C GLN A 84 -1.89 12.35 31.68
N LYS A 85 -0.88 11.49 31.80
CA LYS A 85 -0.39 10.94 33.06
C LYS A 85 0.36 11.91 33.96
N GLN A 86 0.81 13.05 33.43
CA GLN A 86 1.46 14.10 34.23
C GLN A 86 0.46 15.04 34.91
N GLN A 87 -0.84 14.91 34.60
CA GLN A 87 -1.91 15.71 35.18
C GLN A 87 -2.73 14.96 36.24
N GLU A 88 -2.40 13.70 36.52
CA GLU A 88 -2.89 12.89 37.64
C GLU A 88 -1.79 12.76 38.71
#